data_AF-A0A4R2S104-F1
#
_entry.id   AF-A0A4R2S104-F1
#
_cell.length_a   1.000
_cell.length_b   1.000
_cell.length_c   1.000
_cell.angle_alpha   90.00
_cell.angle_beta   90.00
_cell.angle_gamma   90.00
#
_symmetry.space_group_name_H-M   'P 1'
#
loop_
_entity.id
_entity.type
_entity.pdbx_description
1 polymer ?
#
loop_
_entity_poly.entity_id
_entity_poly.type
_entity_poly.pdbx_seq_one_letter_code
_entity_poly.pdbx_strand_id
1 'polypeptide(L)'
;MVDSSWLEKARDLRQQAYEALQATPAYAAFKAFDDAVVGLGGAPFFEASPHAQPVKVAAARALDAAVKRTADSRKLSQGDAAELVLMQHQEPLPIVRLMEEVQAKGAEIGGTDPLNNFRSTVSKDPRFRTSKRNNMYFWWLTDQPLPPQWNEPTDPDLLTASVGSSSHSDQETANADHNT
;
A
#
# COMPACT_ATOMS: atom_id res chain seq x y z
N MET A 1 -8.09 24.65 12.74
CA MET A 1 -9.29 24.55 11.88
C MET A 1 -8.92 25.12 10.53
N VAL A 2 -8.93 24.32 9.46
CA VAL A 2 -8.69 24.84 8.11
C VAL A 2 -10.03 25.40 7.62
N ASP A 3 -10.08 26.69 7.32
CA ASP A 3 -11.30 27.36 6.85
C ASP A 3 -11.88 26.64 5.62
N SER A 4 -13.13 26.18 5.71
CA SER A 4 -13.83 25.44 4.65
C SER A 4 -13.83 26.16 3.30
N SER A 5 -13.75 27.50 3.32
CA SER A 5 -13.64 28.35 2.13
C SER A 5 -12.37 28.09 1.31
N TRP A 6 -11.26 27.71 1.94
CA TRP A 6 -10.01 27.41 1.23
C TRP A 6 -10.05 26.08 0.49
N LEU A 7 -10.74 25.08 1.07
CA LEU A 7 -10.93 23.79 0.41
C LEU A 7 -11.82 23.89 -0.82
N GLU A 8 -12.87 24.72 -0.77
CA GLU A 8 -13.73 24.98 -1.92
C GLU A 8 -12.96 25.68 -3.05
N LYS A 9 -12.21 26.75 -2.72
CA LYS A 9 -11.36 27.42 -3.71
C LYS A 9 -10.31 26.49 -4.34
N ALA A 10 -9.69 25.62 -3.55
CA ALA A 10 -8.74 24.65 -4.07
C ALA A 10 -9.40 23.63 -5.02
N ARG A 11 -10.65 23.23 -4.75
CA ARG A 11 -11.43 22.35 -5.64
C ARG A 11 -11.75 23.05 -6.95
N ASP A 12 -12.19 24.31 -6.89
CA ASP A 12 -12.53 25.09 -8.08
C ASP A 12 -11.30 25.33 -8.96
N LEU A 13 -10.17 25.71 -8.37
CA LEU A 13 -8.91 25.89 -9.10
C LEU A 13 -8.45 24.58 -9.76
N ARG A 14 -8.58 23.46 -9.06
CA ARG A 14 -8.26 22.14 -9.61
C ARG A 14 -9.17 21.81 -10.80
N GLN A 15 -10.47 22.09 -10.69
CA GLN A 15 -11.43 21.83 -11.76
C GLN A 15 -11.11 22.66 -13.00
N GLN A 16 -10.84 23.95 -12.85
CA GLN A 16 -10.46 24.84 -13.95
C GLN A 16 -9.16 24.41 -14.63
N ALA A 17 -8.15 24.02 -13.85
CA ALA A 17 -6.88 23.51 -14.39
C ALA A 17 -7.08 22.22 -15.20
N TYR A 18 -7.97 21.34 -14.75
CA TYR A 18 -8.28 20.11 -15.44
C TYR A 18 -9.02 20.36 -16.76
N GLU A 19 -10.01 21.25 -16.78
CA GLU A 19 -10.72 21.66 -18.00
C GLU A 19 -9.78 22.29 -19.03
N ALA A 20 -8.87 23.15 -18.57
CA ALA A 20 -7.86 23.76 -19.43
C ALA A 20 -6.93 22.71 -20.06
N LEU A 21 -6.53 21.68 -19.29
CA LEU A 21 -5.71 20.58 -19.79
C LEU A 21 -6.47 19.76 -20.85
N GLN A 22 -7.75 19.46 -20.61
CA GLN A 22 -8.60 18.72 -21.56
C GLN A 22 -8.78 19.45 -22.90
N ALA A 23 -8.76 20.78 -22.90
CA ALA A 23 -8.85 21.58 -24.10
C ALA A 23 -7.58 21.57 -24.96
N THR A 24 -6.47 20.99 -24.48
CA THR A 24 -5.21 20.97 -25.24
C THR A 24 -5.20 19.88 -26.33
N PRO A 25 -4.58 20.13 -27.49
CA PRO A 25 -4.37 19.11 -28.52
C PRO A 25 -3.56 17.91 -28.04
N ALA A 26 -2.61 18.13 -27.12
CA ALA A 26 -1.79 17.08 -26.52
C ALA A 26 -2.64 16.09 -25.71
N TYR A 27 -3.63 16.58 -24.95
CA TYR A 27 -4.57 15.72 -24.24
C TYR A 27 -5.42 14.88 -25.19
N ALA A 28 -5.91 15.48 -26.29
CA ALA A 28 -6.68 14.75 -27.30
C ALA A 28 -5.85 13.65 -28.00
N ALA A 29 -4.61 13.95 -28.38
CA ALA A 29 -3.70 12.98 -29.00
C ALA A 29 -3.36 11.82 -28.06
N PHE A 30 -3.09 12.14 -26.80
CA PHE A 30 -2.83 11.13 -25.77
C PHE A 30 -4.05 10.25 -25.53
N LYS A 31 -5.25 10.83 -25.44
CA LYS A 31 -6.50 10.06 -25.27
C LYS A 31 -6.77 9.13 -26.44
N ALA A 32 -6.55 9.58 -27.67
CA ALA A 32 -6.71 8.74 -28.86
C ALA A 32 -5.73 7.55 -28.88
N PHE A 33 -4.50 7.75 -28.39
CA PHE A 33 -3.53 6.68 -28.22
C PHE A 33 -3.96 5.69 -27.12
N ASP A 34 -4.44 6.21 -25.99
CA ASP A 34 -4.95 5.39 -24.89
C ASP A 34 -6.14 4.51 -25.33
N ASP A 35 -7.09 5.09 -26.07
CA ASP A 35 -8.23 4.37 -26.66
C ASP A 35 -7.76 3.26 -27.61
N ALA A 36 -6.68 3.49 -28.36
CA ALA A 36 -6.08 2.48 -29.24
C ALA A 36 -5.41 1.34 -28.46
N VAL A 37 -4.72 1.64 -27.37
CA VAL A 37 -4.13 0.63 -26.46
C VAL A 37 -5.23 -0.24 -25.85
N VAL A 38 -6.35 0.36 -25.44
CA VAL A 38 -7.52 -0.38 -24.95
C VAL A 38 -8.12 -1.27 -26.04
N GLY A 39 -8.26 -0.76 -27.27
CA GLY A 39 -8.74 -1.54 -28.41
C GLY A 39 -7.86 -2.77 -28.72
N LEU A 40 -6.58 -2.73 -28.35
CA LEU A 40 -5.62 -3.84 -28.48
C LEU A 40 -5.60 -4.78 -27.25
N GLY A 41 -6.48 -4.57 -26.28
CA GLY A 41 -6.57 -5.38 -25.06
C GLY A 41 -5.67 -4.91 -23.90
N GLY A 42 -5.06 -3.72 -24.02
CA GLY A 42 -4.33 -3.08 -22.92
C GLY A 42 -5.26 -2.39 -21.91
N ALA A 43 -4.71 -2.01 -20.76
CA ALA A 43 -5.46 -1.23 -19.77
C ALA A 43 -5.41 0.28 -20.11
N PRO A 44 -6.51 1.04 -19.92
CA PRO A 44 -6.50 2.48 -20.11
C PRO A 44 -5.59 3.17 -19.09
N PHE A 45 -4.85 4.16 -19.54
CA PHE A 45 -4.08 5.09 -18.72
C PHE A 45 -4.99 6.07 -17.99
N PHE A 46 -5.99 6.61 -18.69
CA PHE A 46 -7.09 7.32 -18.02
C PHE A 46 -8.12 6.30 -17.60
N GLU A 47 -7.86 5.65 -16.47
CA GLU A 47 -8.89 4.98 -15.71
C GLU A 47 -9.96 6.04 -15.28
N ALA A 48 -10.93 6.31 -16.14
CA ALA A 48 -12.29 6.57 -15.70
C ALA A 48 -12.81 5.24 -15.15
N SER A 49 -12.25 4.79 -14.04
CA SER A 49 -12.50 3.46 -13.53
C SER A 49 -13.92 3.46 -12.96
N PRO A 50 -14.91 2.76 -13.58
CA PRO A 50 -16.11 2.34 -12.85
C PRO A 50 -15.73 1.39 -11.69
N HIS A 51 -14.46 0.98 -11.60
CA HIS A 51 -13.87 0.25 -10.49
C HIS A 51 -12.92 1.07 -9.57
N ALA A 52 -12.80 2.39 -9.75
CA ALA A 52 -12.24 3.28 -8.71
C ALA A 52 -13.30 3.77 -7.72
N GLN A 53 -14.59 3.52 -8.02
CA GLN A 53 -15.73 3.91 -7.19
C GLN A 53 -16.21 2.87 -6.17
N PRO A 54 -15.81 1.58 -6.12
CA PRO A 54 -16.08 0.77 -4.93
C PRO A 54 -15.02 0.98 -3.85
N VAL A 55 -13.73 1.14 -4.15
CA VAL A 55 -12.71 1.26 -3.08
C VAL A 55 -12.77 2.62 -2.40
N LYS A 56 -12.90 3.73 -3.14
CA LYS A 56 -13.02 5.06 -2.50
C LYS A 56 -14.36 5.28 -1.82
N VAL A 57 -15.47 4.75 -2.36
CA VAL A 57 -16.79 4.89 -1.71
C VAL A 57 -16.96 3.88 -0.59
N ALA A 58 -16.46 2.65 -0.70
CA ALA A 58 -16.48 1.69 0.41
C ALA A 58 -15.46 2.08 1.49
N ALA A 59 -14.25 2.53 1.14
CA ALA A 59 -13.32 3.08 2.14
C ALA A 59 -13.86 4.38 2.75
N ALA A 60 -14.51 5.26 1.99
CA ALA A 60 -15.15 6.46 2.55
C ALA A 60 -16.37 6.12 3.42
N ARG A 61 -17.19 5.14 3.04
CA ARG A 61 -18.32 4.65 3.86
C ARG A 61 -17.84 3.88 5.09
N ALA A 62 -16.78 3.10 4.96
CA ALA A 62 -16.15 2.39 6.07
C ALA A 62 -15.45 3.38 7.02
N LEU A 63 -14.83 4.44 6.48
CA LEU A 63 -14.31 5.55 7.25
C LEU A 63 -15.44 6.30 7.97
N ASP A 64 -16.56 6.60 7.30
CA ASP A 64 -17.72 7.25 7.93
C ASP A 64 -18.37 6.37 9.00
N ALA A 65 -18.44 5.05 8.77
CA ALA A 65 -18.93 4.07 9.73
C ALA A 65 -17.96 3.89 10.92
N ALA A 66 -16.65 3.89 10.68
CA ALA A 66 -15.63 3.88 11.73
C ALA A 66 -15.68 5.18 12.54
N VAL A 67 -15.78 6.33 11.89
CA VAL A 67 -15.93 7.64 12.53
C VAL A 67 -17.20 7.70 13.38
N LYS A 68 -18.34 7.18 12.89
CA LYS A 68 -19.57 7.06 13.68
C LYS A 68 -19.41 6.16 14.90
N ARG A 69 -18.80 4.98 14.75
CA ARG A 69 -18.47 4.09 15.89
C ARG A 69 -17.57 4.77 16.92
N THR A 70 -16.64 5.59 16.47
CA THR A 70 -15.76 6.36 17.36
C THR A 70 -16.41 7.57 18.00
N ALA A 71 -17.41 8.19 17.37
CA ALA A 71 -18.16 9.30 17.95
C ALA A 71 -19.05 8.85 19.12
N ASP A 72 -19.53 7.60 19.09
CA ASP A 72 -20.33 7.00 20.16
C ASP A 72 -19.50 6.49 21.35
N SER A 73 -18.17 6.41 21.23
CA SER A 73 -17.27 5.92 22.28
C SER A 73 -16.38 7.04 22.84
N ARG A 74 -16.47 7.33 24.15
CA ARG A 74 -15.65 8.37 24.82
C ARG A 74 -14.13 8.12 24.76
N LYS A 75 -13.69 6.93 24.33
CA LYS A 75 -12.29 6.57 24.09
C LYS A 75 -12.22 5.67 22.85
N LEU A 76 -11.37 6.02 21.88
CA LEU A 76 -11.09 5.18 20.72
C LEU A 76 -10.52 3.84 21.19
N SER A 77 -11.16 2.73 20.81
CA SER A 77 -10.58 1.41 20.98
C SER A 77 -9.31 1.28 20.13
N GLN A 78 -8.31 0.54 20.61
CA GLN A 78 -7.06 0.30 19.88
C GLN A 78 -7.32 -0.29 18.48
N GLY A 79 -8.30 -1.18 18.36
CA GLY A 79 -8.71 -1.76 17.07
C GLY A 79 -9.37 -0.75 16.15
N ASP A 80 -10.28 0.10 16.66
CA ASP A 80 -10.94 1.12 15.84
C ASP A 80 -9.95 2.21 15.40
N ALA A 81 -9.04 2.58 16.28
CA ALA A 81 -7.93 3.48 15.98
C ALA A 81 -7.02 2.91 14.89
N ALA A 82 -6.65 1.63 14.99
CA ALA A 82 -5.81 0.96 14.00
C ALA A 82 -6.50 0.86 12.64
N GLU A 83 -7.80 0.56 12.63
CA GLU A 83 -8.62 0.57 11.42
C GLU A 83 -8.61 1.94 10.74
N LEU A 84 -8.82 3.02 11.51
CA LEU A 84 -8.78 4.39 11.01
C LEU A 84 -7.40 4.78 10.45
N VAL A 85 -6.31 4.41 11.12
CA VAL A 85 -4.94 4.66 10.64
C VAL A 85 -4.74 4.01 9.28
N LEU A 86 -5.05 2.71 9.15
CA LEU A 86 -4.83 1.98 7.90
C LEU A 86 -5.71 2.52 6.76
N MET A 87 -6.96 2.89 7.05
CA MET A 87 -7.84 3.53 6.07
C MET A 87 -7.31 4.89 5.59
N GLN A 88 -6.67 5.66 6.48
CA GLN A 88 -6.10 6.97 6.13
C GLN A 88 -4.80 6.87 5.34
N HIS A 89 -3.91 5.96 5.73
CA HIS A 89 -2.63 5.75 5.04
C HIS A 89 -2.78 5.08 3.67
N GLN A 90 -3.85 4.30 3.47
CA GLN A 90 -4.08 3.55 2.24
C GLN A 90 -2.94 2.58 1.87
N GLU A 91 -2.12 2.18 2.85
CA GLU A 91 -1.02 1.24 2.69
C GLU A 91 -0.79 0.36 3.94
N PRO A 92 -0.28 -0.88 3.77
CA PRO A 92 0.14 -1.72 4.88
C PRO A 92 1.26 -1.08 5.70
N LEU A 93 1.11 -1.09 7.04
CA LEU A 93 2.07 -0.46 7.95
C LEU A 93 2.78 -1.48 8.84
N PRO A 94 4.06 -1.28 9.16
CA PRO A 94 4.74 -2.10 10.17
C PRO A 94 4.16 -1.82 11.56
N ILE A 95 4.18 -2.83 12.44
CA ILE A 95 3.48 -2.78 13.74
C ILE A 95 3.89 -1.59 14.62
N VAL A 96 5.16 -1.19 14.58
CA VAL A 96 5.67 -0.06 15.36
C VAL A 96 5.07 1.26 14.89
N ARG A 97 5.06 1.50 13.56
CA ARG A 97 4.43 2.70 12.98
C ARG A 97 2.93 2.73 13.21
N LEU A 98 2.27 1.59 13.05
CA LEU A 98 0.83 1.50 13.31
C LEU A 98 0.51 1.86 14.77
N MET A 99 1.33 1.41 15.73
CA MET A 99 1.17 1.74 17.14
C MET A 99 1.36 3.24 17.42
N GLU A 100 2.42 3.86 16.87
CA GLU A 100 2.69 5.30 17.03
C GLU A 100 1.52 6.16 16.54
N GLU A 101 0.99 5.85 15.35
CA GLU A 101 -0.15 6.56 14.75
C GLU A 101 -1.44 6.34 15.54
N VAL A 102 -1.65 5.14 16.08
CA VAL A 102 -2.79 4.82 16.95
C VAL A 102 -2.73 5.64 18.25
N GLN A 103 -1.55 5.78 18.86
CA GLN A 103 -1.35 6.63 20.03
C GLN A 103 -1.55 8.11 19.70
N ALA A 104 -1.06 8.57 18.54
CA ALA A 104 -1.28 9.94 18.07
C ALA A 104 -2.78 10.27 17.86
N LYS A 105 -3.60 9.26 17.58
CA LYS A 105 -5.07 9.38 17.52
C LYS A 105 -5.76 9.35 18.88
N GLY A 106 -5.01 9.27 19.97
CA GLY A 106 -5.54 9.32 21.34
C GLY A 106 -6.02 7.98 21.88
N ALA A 107 -5.68 6.85 21.24
CA ALA A 107 -5.93 5.55 21.83
C ALA A 107 -4.89 5.25 22.92
N GLU A 108 -5.36 4.87 24.11
CA GLU A 108 -4.49 4.48 25.21
C GLU A 108 -4.01 3.03 25.02
N ILE A 109 -2.70 2.85 24.88
CA ILE A 109 -2.05 1.54 24.87
C ILE A 109 -1.30 1.37 26.19
N GLY A 110 -1.97 0.76 27.18
CA GLY A 110 -1.42 0.57 28.52
C GLY A 110 -0.60 -0.71 28.70
N GLY A 111 0.05 -0.81 29.87
CA GLY A 111 0.78 -1.99 30.33
C GLY A 111 2.30 -1.86 30.30
N THR A 112 2.98 -2.89 30.78
CA THR A 112 4.46 -2.94 30.90
C THR A 112 5.18 -2.98 29.55
N ASP A 113 4.54 -3.57 28.53
CA ASP A 113 5.05 -3.62 27.15
C ASP A 113 3.93 -3.26 26.16
N PRO A 114 3.78 -1.96 25.85
CA PRO A 114 2.72 -1.47 24.97
C PRO A 114 2.75 -2.09 23.56
N LEU A 115 3.95 -2.36 23.02
CA LEU A 115 4.10 -2.88 21.65
C LEU A 115 3.62 -4.33 21.55
N ASN A 116 4.00 -5.18 22.51
CA ASN A 116 3.54 -6.57 22.52
C ASN A 116 2.04 -6.68 22.84
N ASN A 117 1.52 -5.82 23.72
CA ASN A 117 0.08 -5.75 24.01
C ASN A 117 -0.72 -5.33 22.78
N PHE A 118 -0.27 -4.29 22.07
CA PHE A 118 -0.90 -3.83 20.84
C PHE A 118 -0.83 -4.90 19.76
N ARG A 119 0.33 -5.49 19.52
CA ARG A 119 0.49 -6.59 18.55
C ARG A 119 -0.44 -7.76 18.85
N SER A 120 -0.54 -8.17 20.12
CA SER A 120 -1.44 -9.25 20.55
C SER A 120 -2.90 -8.89 20.28
N THR A 121 -3.30 -7.64 20.55
CA THR A 121 -4.65 -7.13 20.30
C THR A 121 -4.99 -7.16 18.81
N VAL A 122 -4.15 -6.55 17.96
CA VAL A 122 -4.36 -6.50 16.50
C VAL A 122 -4.32 -7.89 15.88
N SER A 123 -3.49 -8.81 16.40
CA SER A 123 -3.40 -10.19 15.89
C SER A 123 -4.64 -11.05 16.13
N LYS A 124 -5.42 -10.73 17.18
CA LYS A 124 -6.64 -11.46 17.54
C LYS A 124 -7.88 -10.88 16.86
N ASP A 125 -7.77 -9.69 16.30
CA ASP A 125 -8.88 -9.00 15.67
C ASP A 125 -8.99 -9.43 14.19
N PRO A 126 -10.11 -10.03 13.76
CA PRO A 126 -10.25 -10.59 12.42
C PRO A 126 -10.24 -9.53 11.30
N ARG A 127 -10.42 -8.25 11.65
CA ARG A 127 -10.36 -7.13 10.69
C ARG A 127 -8.97 -6.94 10.11
N PHE A 128 -7.93 -7.44 10.77
CA PHE A 128 -6.55 -7.25 10.36
C PHE A 128 -5.92 -8.54 9.85
N ARG A 129 -5.11 -8.40 8.82
CA ARG A 129 -4.23 -9.45 8.29
C ARG A 129 -2.80 -8.96 8.23
N THR A 130 -1.87 -9.90 8.21
CA THR A 130 -0.46 -9.60 7.97
C THR A 130 -0.09 -9.90 6.53
N SER A 131 0.85 -9.12 5.98
CA SER A 131 1.47 -9.32 4.68
C SER A 131 2.98 -9.21 4.84
N LYS A 132 3.72 -10.13 4.21
CA LYS A 132 5.19 -10.20 4.32
C LYS A 132 5.83 -9.55 3.10
N ARG A 133 6.76 -8.62 3.32
CA ARG A 133 7.57 -7.99 2.28
C ARG A 133 8.97 -7.69 2.81
N ASN A 134 10.03 -7.95 2.03
CA ASN A 134 11.42 -7.69 2.42
C ASN A 134 11.77 -8.26 3.82
N ASN A 135 11.31 -9.48 4.11
CA ASN A 135 11.46 -10.16 5.40
C ASN A 135 10.85 -9.43 6.64
N MET A 136 9.96 -8.46 6.42
CA MET A 136 9.22 -7.77 7.47
C MET A 136 7.71 -8.02 7.35
N TYR A 137 7.01 -7.88 8.47
CA TYR A 137 5.56 -8.03 8.55
C TYR A 137 4.87 -6.67 8.60
N PHE A 138 3.85 -6.53 7.76
CA PHE A 138 3.02 -5.34 7.65
C PHE A 138 1.57 -5.70 7.89
N TRP A 139 0.84 -4.81 8.55
CA TRP A 139 -0.55 -4.98 8.93
C TRP A 139 -1.46 -4.26 7.95
N TRP A 140 -2.51 -4.94 7.52
CA TRP A 140 -3.50 -4.43 6.58
C TRP A 140 -4.91 -4.90 6.95
N LEU A 141 -5.92 -4.30 6.32
CA LEU A 141 -7.32 -4.67 6.52
C LEU A 141 -7.69 -5.90 5.67
N THR A 142 -8.39 -6.85 6.29
CA THR A 142 -8.80 -8.11 5.65
C THR A 142 -9.79 -7.88 4.50
N ASP A 143 -10.71 -6.93 4.64
CA ASP A 143 -11.76 -6.68 3.63
C ASP A 143 -11.33 -5.69 2.53
N GLN A 144 -10.10 -5.17 2.58
CA GLN A 144 -9.59 -4.23 1.59
C GLN A 144 -8.61 -4.92 0.64
N PRO A 145 -8.63 -4.62 -0.67
CA PRO A 145 -7.58 -5.06 -1.58
C PRO A 145 -6.23 -4.51 -1.11
N LEU A 146 -5.15 -5.27 -1.34
CA LEU A 146 -3.80 -4.72 -1.17
C LEU A 146 -3.57 -3.65 -2.25
N PRO A 147 -2.84 -2.57 -1.94
CA PRO A 147 -2.48 -1.57 -2.93
C PRO A 147 -1.68 -2.19 -4.10
N PRO A 148 -1.78 -1.68 -5.34
CA PRO A 148 -1.12 -2.26 -6.51
C PRO A 148 0.38 -2.48 -6.33
N GLN A 149 1.07 -1.55 -5.66
CA GLN A 149 2.50 -1.62 -5.35
C GLN A 149 2.90 -2.73 -4.36
N TRP A 150 1.92 -3.48 -3.83
CA TRP A 150 2.10 -4.65 -2.97
C TRP A 150 1.75 -5.97 -3.67
N ASN A 151 1.23 -5.92 -4.90
CA ASN A 151 0.91 -7.11 -5.69
C ASN A 151 2.09 -7.62 -6.53
N GLU A 152 3.19 -6.87 -6.61
CA GLU A 152 4.39 -7.32 -7.28
C GLU A 152 5.08 -8.43 -6.47
N PRO A 153 5.43 -9.57 -7.09
CA PRO A 153 6.24 -10.58 -6.43
C PRO A 153 7.56 -9.92 -6.00
N THR A 154 7.79 -9.85 -4.69
CA THR A 154 9.12 -9.52 -4.16
C THR A 154 10.01 -10.69 -4.52
N ASP A 155 10.76 -10.54 -5.60
CA ASP A 155 11.66 -11.55 -6.13
C ASP A 155 12.60 -12.04 -5.02
N PRO A 156 12.48 -13.30 -4.55
CA PRO A 156 13.31 -13.81 -3.48
C PRO A 156 14.76 -14.09 -3.93
N ASP A 157 15.07 -13.96 -5.24
CA ASP A 157 16.29 -14.53 -5.83
C ASP A 157 17.44 -13.54 -6.05
N LEU A 158 17.31 -12.26 -5.66
CA LEU A 158 18.41 -11.29 -5.83
C LEU A 158 19.44 -11.26 -4.68
N LEU A 159 19.36 -12.17 -3.70
CA LEU A 159 20.30 -12.24 -2.57
C LEU A 159 21.24 -13.46 -2.58
N THR A 160 21.12 -14.38 -3.54
CA THR A 160 21.95 -15.60 -3.61
C THR A 160 23.12 -15.51 -4.59
N ALA A 161 23.21 -14.48 -5.45
CA ALA A 161 24.19 -14.43 -6.53
C ALA A 161 25.57 -13.82 -6.16
N SER A 162 25.84 -13.45 -4.90
CA SER A 162 27.09 -12.73 -4.56
C SER A 162 28.01 -13.42 -3.55
N VAL A 163 27.83 -14.71 -3.27
CA VAL A 163 28.76 -15.50 -2.46
C VAL A 163 29.04 -16.82 -3.16
N GLY A 164 30.16 -16.89 -3.89
CA GLY A 164 30.66 -18.16 -4.43
C GLY A 164 31.30 -18.09 -5.81
N SER A 165 32.25 -17.19 -6.05
CA SER A 165 33.27 -17.40 -7.08
C SER A 165 34.64 -17.44 -6.42
N SER A 166 34.96 -18.62 -5.91
CA SER A 166 36.32 -19.09 -5.64
C SER A 166 36.37 -20.54 -6.10
N SER A 167 36.44 -20.74 -7.41
CA SER A 167 36.76 -22.03 -7.99
C SER A 167 38.25 -22.29 -7.80
N HIS A 168 38.58 -22.97 -6.71
CA HIS A 168 39.84 -23.69 -6.55
C HIS A 168 39.70 -24.97 -7.39
N SER A 169 40.32 -24.97 -8.58
CA SER A 169 40.41 -26.16 -9.43
C SER A 169 41.67 -26.92 -9.04
N ASP A 170 41.51 -27.93 -8.19
CA ASP A 170 42.47 -29.02 -8.03
C ASP A 170 41.77 -30.32 -8.39
N GLN A 171 42.11 -30.89 -9.55
CA GLN A 171 41.98 -32.33 -9.75
C GLN A 171 43.15 -32.88 -10.57
N GLU A 172 43.69 -33.93 -9.98
CA GLU A 172 44.99 -34.56 -10.13
C GLU A 172 45.02 -35.59 -11.28
N THR A 173 46.06 -35.47 -12.12
CA THR A 173 46.82 -36.49 -12.87
C THR A 173 46.21 -37.49 -13.88
N ALA A 174 47.00 -37.60 -14.97
CA ALA A 174 47.44 -38.80 -15.70
C ALA A 174 46.57 -39.34 -16.87
N ASN A 175 47.06 -39.14 -18.10
CA ASN A 175 47.67 -40.25 -18.85
C ASN A 175 48.44 -39.79 -20.11
N ALA A 176 49.42 -40.63 -20.45
CA ALA A 176 50.37 -40.61 -21.57
C ALA A 176 49.68 -40.48 -22.96
N ASP A 177 50.32 -40.11 -24.07
CA ASP A 177 51.53 -40.69 -24.63
C ASP A 177 52.14 -39.83 -25.76
N HIS A 178 53.40 -40.14 -26.04
CA HIS A 178 54.25 -39.76 -27.18
C HIS A 178 53.54 -39.75 -28.56
N ASN A 179 53.98 -38.91 -29.50
CA ASN A 179 55.08 -39.30 -30.38
C ASN A 179 55.51 -38.18 -31.37
N THR A 180 56.80 -38.22 -31.68
CA THR A 180 57.47 -37.57 -32.82
C THR A 180 57.35 -38.43 -34.06
#